data_AF-A0A5C6AFQ5-F1
#
_entry.id   AF-A0A5C6AFQ5-F1
#
_cell.length_a   1.000
_cell.length_b   1.000
_cell.length_c   1.000
_cell.angle_alpha   90.00
_cell.angle_beta   90.00
_cell.angle_gamma   90.00
#
_symmetry.space_group_name_H-M   'P 1'
#
loop_
_entity.id
_entity.type
_entity.pdbx_description
1 polymer ?
#
loop_
_entity_poly.entity_id
_entity_poly.type
_entity_poly.pdbx_seq_one_letter_code
_entity_poly.pdbx_strand_id
1 'polypeptide(L)'
;MKKTMMTSQSMTCHSKSLTDTRRSAQRSLRLAFTLVELLVVIAIIGILVGMLLPAVQNMRELARRNQCQQNLAGLALALSAYSMETGHYPAGSINPTGPIQSVPQGYHHNWIAALLPQLDAKVVANQIDTDVSVYHENNAPVRALTLPMVRCPSAAEVRDYTSAYAGIISSIETPIDEGTNGMFRLNQPVTQRDVTDGLAYTLIVGEHLVDFDDDLGWMSGTRSTLRTAGHPINAERQAIRAPGAKPQGPLYVGGLASDHPSGAHTLTCAGEVRFFSSSTDQRILAQMADRRDGKLPIGWNDGGPVVTSEPETAGEAATGDQATESDQDTPDQDTPEQEKPAVEDADEPK
;
A
#
# COMPACT_ATOMS: atom_id res chain seq x y z
N MET A 1 30.14 27.34 -55.64
CA MET A 1 29.72 27.22 -57.07
C MET A 1 28.71 28.33 -57.39
N LYS A 2 28.41 28.57 -58.67
CA LYS A 2 27.82 29.82 -59.19
C LYS A 2 26.34 30.03 -58.83
N LYS A 3 25.95 31.30 -58.67
CA LYS A 3 24.57 31.80 -58.89
C LYS A 3 24.10 31.44 -60.30
N THR A 4 22.78 31.21 -60.47
CA THR A 4 22.02 31.75 -61.62
C THR A 4 20.59 32.07 -61.17
N MET A 5 20.19 33.33 -61.35
CA MET A 5 18.79 33.79 -61.34
C MET A 5 18.30 33.89 -62.79
N MET A 6 16.98 33.80 -63.01
CA MET A 6 16.14 34.44 -64.05
C MET A 6 14.98 33.49 -64.40
N THR A 7 13.67 33.82 -64.34
CA THR A 7 12.88 35.06 -64.62
C THR A 7 12.41 35.15 -66.09
N SER A 8 11.16 35.58 -66.28
CA SER A 8 10.45 35.87 -67.56
C SER A 8 10.01 34.65 -68.39
N GLN A 9 8.90 34.66 -69.15
CA GLN A 9 7.78 35.62 -69.36
C GLN A 9 6.59 34.81 -69.93
N SER A 10 5.32 35.04 -69.54
CA SER A 10 4.31 35.93 -70.17
C SER A 10 3.71 35.47 -71.52
N MET A 11 2.46 35.89 -71.78
CA MET A 11 1.65 35.78 -73.02
C MET A 11 0.98 34.41 -73.31
N THR A 12 -0.29 34.27 -73.72
CA THR A 12 -1.58 35.00 -73.58
C THR A 12 -2.64 34.27 -74.42
N CYS A 13 -3.92 34.39 -74.03
CA CYS A 13 -5.12 34.40 -74.89
C CYS A 13 -5.72 33.13 -75.53
N HIS A 14 -7.03 32.97 -75.25
CA HIS A 14 -8.10 32.38 -76.07
C HIS A 14 -8.07 30.85 -76.27
N SER A 15 -9.20 30.13 -76.40
CA SER A 15 -10.57 30.56 -76.73
C SER A 15 -11.67 29.83 -75.93
N LYS A 16 -12.94 30.13 -76.24
CA LYS A 16 -14.16 29.60 -75.60
C LYS A 16 -14.54 28.22 -76.18
N SER A 17 -15.19 27.34 -75.39
CA SER A 17 -16.61 26.97 -75.61
C SER A 17 -17.07 25.70 -74.86
N LEU A 18 -18.00 25.89 -73.92
CA LEU A 18 -19.26 25.15 -73.66
C LEU A 18 -19.36 23.60 -73.63
N THR A 19 -20.22 23.15 -72.70
CA THR A 19 -20.75 21.80 -72.44
C THR A 19 -19.79 20.81 -71.76
N ASP A 20 -20.22 19.96 -70.82
CA ASP A 20 -21.39 20.01 -69.93
C ASP A 20 -20.93 19.66 -68.50
N THR A 21 -21.58 20.22 -67.48
CA THR A 21 -21.47 19.73 -66.10
C THR A 21 -22.85 19.77 -65.46
N ARG A 22 -23.54 18.62 -65.52
CA ARG A 22 -24.76 18.36 -64.75
C ARG A 22 -24.47 18.43 -63.25
N ARG A 23 -24.49 19.63 -62.68
CA ARG A 23 -24.63 19.83 -61.24
C ARG A 23 -25.98 19.25 -60.83
N SER A 24 -25.96 18.03 -60.29
CA SER A 24 -27.06 17.56 -59.47
C SER A 24 -27.24 18.56 -58.34
N ALA A 25 -28.35 19.28 -58.34
CA ALA A 25 -28.73 20.11 -57.23
C ALA A 25 -29.08 19.19 -56.06
N GLN A 26 -28.07 18.83 -55.25
CA GLN A 26 -28.31 18.36 -53.90
C GLN A 26 -29.07 19.48 -53.19
N ARG A 27 -30.40 19.35 -53.15
CA ARG A 27 -31.26 20.10 -52.24
C ARG A 27 -30.71 19.82 -50.85
N SER A 28 -29.97 20.78 -50.30
CA SER A 28 -29.67 20.78 -48.87
C SER A 28 -31.01 20.93 -48.17
N LEU A 29 -31.56 19.79 -47.74
CA LEU A 29 -32.69 19.74 -46.82
C LEU A 29 -32.22 20.46 -45.56
N ARG A 30 -32.59 21.73 -45.44
CA ARG A 30 -32.36 22.51 -44.23
C ARG A 30 -33.29 21.94 -43.16
N LEU A 31 -32.81 20.92 -42.47
CA LEU A 31 -33.42 20.40 -41.26
C LEU A 31 -33.39 21.52 -40.22
N ALA A 32 -34.51 22.23 -40.09
CA ALA A 32 -34.71 23.19 -39.03
C ALA A 32 -34.93 22.39 -37.74
N PHE A 33 -33.87 22.26 -36.93
CA PHE A 33 -33.94 21.62 -35.62
C PHE A 33 -34.83 22.45 -34.70
N THR A 34 -35.79 21.82 -34.03
CA THR A 34 -36.59 22.51 -33.03
C THR A 34 -35.78 22.67 -31.73
N LEU A 35 -36.07 23.74 -30.98
CA LEU A 35 -35.44 23.97 -29.68
C LEU A 35 -35.68 22.80 -28.71
N VAL A 36 -36.83 22.13 -28.83
CA VAL A 36 -37.20 20.96 -28.02
C VAL A 36 -36.33 19.74 -28.34
N GLU A 37 -36.11 19.42 -29.61
CA GLU A 37 -35.23 18.31 -30.00
C GLU A 37 -33.80 18.52 -29.50
N LEU A 38 -33.26 19.74 -29.60
CA LEU A 38 -31.94 20.06 -29.07
C LEU A 38 -31.90 19.90 -27.54
N LEU A 39 -32.93 20.36 -26.84
CA LEU A 39 -33.05 20.26 -25.38
C LEU A 39 -33.13 18.80 -24.90
N VAL A 40 -33.84 17.93 -25.61
CA VAL A 40 -33.89 16.49 -25.31
C VAL A 40 -32.53 15.84 -25.52
N VAL A 41 -31.82 16.15 -26.61
CA VAL A 41 -30.49 15.58 -26.88
C VAL A 41 -29.48 15.97 -25.81
N ILE A 42 -29.42 17.25 -25.40
CA ILE A 42 -28.50 17.68 -24.33
C ILE A 42 -28.90 17.09 -22.97
N ALA A 43 -30.19 16.87 -22.70
CA ALA A 43 -30.65 16.21 -21.47
C ALA A 43 -30.21 14.74 -21.41
N ILE A 44 -30.35 13.99 -22.52
CA ILE A 44 -29.88 12.59 -22.60
C ILE A 44 -28.36 12.53 -22.44
N ILE A 45 -27.60 13.39 -23.13
CA ILE A 45 -26.13 13.44 -23.00
C ILE A 45 -25.74 13.79 -21.56
N GLY A 46 -26.43 14.74 -20.91
CA GLY A 46 -26.19 15.12 -19.52
C GLY A 46 -26.40 13.97 -18.54
N ILE A 47 -27.48 13.19 -18.70
CA ILE A 47 -27.74 11.99 -17.89
C ILE A 47 -26.65 10.93 -18.11
N LEU A 48 -26.30 10.64 -19.37
CA LEU A 48 -25.27 9.66 -19.70
C LEU A 48 -23.90 10.04 -19.11
N VAL A 49 -23.46 11.31 -19.28
CA VAL A 49 -22.20 11.80 -18.71
C VAL A 49 -22.23 11.79 -17.18
N GLY A 50 -23.36 12.17 -16.57
CA GLY A 50 -23.55 12.14 -15.12
C GLY A 50 -23.42 10.74 -14.51
N MET A 51 -23.93 9.71 -15.20
CA MET A 51 -23.78 8.31 -14.76
C MET A 51 -22.39 7.72 -15.07
N LEU A 52 -21.75 8.13 -16.17
CA LEU A 52 -20.45 7.61 -16.58
C LEU A 52 -19.28 8.14 -15.73
N LEU A 53 -19.33 9.39 -15.27
CA LEU A 53 -18.23 9.99 -14.51
C LEU A 53 -17.82 9.20 -13.24
N PRO A 54 -18.73 8.84 -12.31
CA PRO A 54 -18.35 8.06 -11.13
C PRO A 54 -17.86 6.65 -11.50
N ALA A 55 -18.44 6.02 -12.53
CA ALA A 55 -18.01 4.71 -13.01
C ALA A 55 -16.57 4.72 -13.53
N VAL A 56 -16.16 5.76 -14.27
CA VAL A 56 -14.79 5.91 -14.78
C VAL A 56 -13.76 6.08 -13.65
N GLN A 57 -14.08 6.82 -12.58
CA GLN A 57 -13.14 6.96 -11.46
C GLN A 57 -13.01 5.65 -10.66
N ASN A 58 -14.11 4.94 -10.43
CA ASN A 58 -14.08 3.62 -9.79
C ASN A 58 -13.23 2.62 -10.60
N MET A 59 -13.40 2.58 -11.93
CA MET A 59 -12.57 1.73 -12.80
C MET A 59 -11.08 2.10 -12.77
N ARG A 60 -10.74 3.40 -12.72
CA ARG A 60 -9.35 3.85 -12.57
C ARG A 60 -8.73 3.41 -11.25
N GLU A 61 -9.48 3.48 -10.16
CA GLU A 61 -9.01 3.04 -8.84
C GLU A 61 -8.84 1.52 -8.78
N LEU A 62 -9.76 0.74 -9.36
CA LEU A 62 -9.61 -0.71 -9.52
C LEU A 62 -8.38 -1.07 -10.37
N ALA A 63 -8.13 -0.36 -11.48
CA ALA A 63 -6.95 -0.57 -12.30
C ALA A 63 -5.64 -0.30 -11.53
N ARG A 64 -5.60 0.74 -10.69
CA ARG A 64 -4.43 1.05 -9.85
C ARG A 64 -4.20 -0.01 -8.77
N ARG A 65 -5.26 -0.52 -8.13
CA ARG A 65 -5.19 -1.66 -7.18
C ARG A 65 -4.68 -2.93 -7.86
N ASN A 66 -5.21 -3.26 -9.03
CA ASN A 66 -4.74 -4.41 -9.81
C ASN A 66 -3.25 -4.27 -10.14
N GLN A 67 -2.76 -3.06 -10.48
CA GLN A 67 -1.33 -2.85 -10.69
C GLN A 67 -0.51 -3.06 -9.40
N CYS A 68 -0.99 -2.62 -8.24
CA CYS A 68 -0.34 -2.92 -6.96
C CYS A 68 -0.26 -4.43 -6.68
N GLN A 69 -1.34 -5.15 -6.97
CA GLN A 69 -1.37 -6.62 -6.85
C GLN A 69 -0.36 -7.29 -7.80
N GLN A 70 -0.22 -6.80 -9.03
CA GLN A 70 0.79 -7.31 -9.98
C GLN A 70 2.22 -6.99 -9.54
N ASN A 71 2.46 -5.81 -8.97
CA ASN A 71 3.76 -5.44 -8.40
C ASN A 71 4.15 -6.38 -7.25
N LEU A 72 3.22 -6.66 -6.32
CA LEU A 72 3.43 -7.64 -5.24
C LEU A 72 3.63 -9.07 -5.76
N ALA A 73 2.92 -9.48 -6.82
CA ALA A 73 3.15 -10.77 -7.47
C ALA A 73 4.55 -10.87 -8.11
N GLY A 74 5.05 -9.77 -8.68
CA GLY A 74 6.44 -9.67 -9.16
C GLY A 74 7.46 -9.80 -8.03
N LEU A 75 7.23 -9.14 -6.89
CA LEU A 75 8.05 -9.28 -5.68
C LEU A 75 8.01 -10.71 -5.11
N ALA A 76 6.85 -11.39 -5.16
CA ALA A 76 6.70 -12.77 -4.76
C ALA A 76 7.56 -13.74 -5.59
N LEU A 77 7.56 -13.54 -6.92
CA LEU A 77 8.39 -14.31 -7.84
C LEU A 77 9.88 -14.06 -7.57
N ALA A 78 10.29 -12.80 -7.37
CA ALA A 78 11.66 -12.45 -7.06
C ALA A 78 12.14 -13.02 -5.72
N LEU A 79 11.32 -12.93 -4.65
CA LEU A 79 11.60 -13.53 -3.34
C LEU A 79 11.74 -15.05 -3.43
N SER A 80 10.85 -15.70 -4.19
CA SER A 80 10.90 -17.14 -4.41
C SER A 80 12.18 -17.54 -5.14
N ALA A 81 12.52 -16.87 -6.25
CA ALA A 81 13.73 -17.12 -7.02
C ALA A 81 15.01 -16.88 -6.19
N TYR A 82 15.07 -15.79 -5.42
CA TYR A 82 16.17 -15.51 -4.50
C TYR A 82 16.33 -16.63 -3.45
N SER A 83 15.21 -17.10 -2.87
CA SER A 83 15.23 -18.18 -1.87
C SER A 83 15.63 -19.54 -2.45
N MET A 84 15.36 -19.79 -3.73
CA MET A 84 15.83 -20.99 -4.44
C MET A 84 17.33 -20.93 -4.78
N GLU A 85 17.86 -19.75 -5.04
CA GLU A 85 19.28 -19.52 -5.36
C GLU A 85 20.18 -19.54 -4.11
N THR A 86 19.73 -18.91 -3.02
CA THR A 86 20.52 -18.72 -1.78
C THR A 86 20.16 -19.69 -0.64
N GLY A 87 19.00 -20.35 -0.72
CA GLY A 87 18.45 -21.20 0.33
C GLY A 87 17.72 -20.45 1.46
N HIS A 88 17.63 -19.12 1.40
CA HIS A 88 17.00 -18.27 2.41
C HIS A 88 16.34 -17.02 1.80
N TYR A 89 15.44 -16.37 2.54
CA TYR A 89 14.98 -15.02 2.19
C TYR A 89 16.06 -13.98 2.54
N PRO A 90 16.10 -12.81 1.86
CA PRO A 90 17.08 -11.79 2.18
C PRO A 90 16.83 -11.18 3.57
N ALA A 91 17.90 -10.72 4.24
CA ALA A 91 17.78 -9.97 5.49
C ALA A 91 17.01 -8.66 5.24
N GLY A 92 16.23 -8.21 6.23
CA GLY A 92 15.44 -6.98 6.11
C GLY A 92 16.30 -5.75 5.97
N SER A 93 17.35 -5.71 6.80
CA SER A 93 18.42 -4.74 6.76
C SER A 93 19.73 -5.39 7.21
N ILE A 94 20.84 -4.88 6.72
CA ILE A 94 22.19 -5.23 7.15
C ILE A 94 22.78 -3.98 7.81
N ASN A 95 23.28 -4.11 9.03
CA ASN A 95 23.99 -3.04 9.73
C ASN A 95 24.90 -3.60 10.83
N PRO A 96 26.11 -3.04 11.07
CA PRO A 96 27.02 -3.54 12.11
C PRO A 96 26.45 -3.52 13.54
N THR A 97 25.41 -2.70 13.79
CA THR A 97 24.78 -2.55 15.11
C THR A 97 23.26 -2.47 15.00
N GLY A 98 22.56 -2.96 16.03
CA GLY A 98 21.13 -2.76 16.25
C GLY A 98 20.85 -2.05 17.60
N PRO A 99 19.62 -1.58 17.83
CA PRO A 99 18.54 -1.46 16.86
C PRO A 99 18.81 -0.35 15.83
N ILE A 100 18.31 -0.51 14.61
CA ILE A 100 18.43 0.48 13.54
C ILE A 100 17.58 1.72 13.87
N GLN A 101 18.21 2.88 13.71
CA GLN A 101 17.53 4.18 13.72
C GLN A 101 17.18 4.58 12.28
N SER A 102 15.96 5.06 12.07
CA SER A 102 15.46 5.58 10.80
C SER A 102 16.01 6.97 10.52
N VAL A 103 17.33 7.05 10.30
CA VAL A 103 18.10 8.25 9.98
C VAL A 103 19.06 7.97 8.82
N PRO A 104 19.53 9.00 8.09
CA PRO A 104 20.49 8.84 6.99
C PRO A 104 21.93 8.58 7.47
N GLN A 105 22.09 7.67 8.45
CA GLN A 105 23.38 7.27 9.06
C GLN A 105 23.32 5.77 9.34
N GLY A 106 24.36 5.02 8.97
CA GLY A 106 24.40 3.55 9.06
C GLY A 106 24.69 2.89 7.71
N TYR A 107 24.91 1.58 7.69
CA TYR A 107 25.18 0.81 6.46
C TYR A 107 23.89 0.59 5.66
N HIS A 108 22.86 0.02 6.30
CA HIS A 108 21.45 -0.01 5.89
C HIS A 108 21.14 -0.59 4.49
N HIS A 109 21.97 -1.48 3.95
CA HIS A 109 21.61 -2.25 2.75
C HIS A 109 20.43 -3.18 3.06
N ASN A 110 19.49 -3.31 2.12
CA ASN A 110 18.15 -3.87 2.39
C ASN A 110 17.73 -5.00 1.46
N TRP A 111 16.59 -5.60 1.80
CA TRP A 111 15.98 -6.68 1.02
C TRP A 111 15.61 -6.29 -0.41
N ILE A 112 15.18 -5.04 -0.68
CA ILE A 112 14.82 -4.60 -2.05
C ILE A 112 16.05 -4.58 -2.95
N ALA A 113 17.17 -4.02 -2.48
CA ALA A 113 18.44 -4.01 -3.21
C ALA A 113 18.93 -5.43 -3.52
N ALA A 114 18.79 -6.35 -2.57
CA ALA A 114 19.15 -7.76 -2.74
C ALA A 114 18.31 -8.50 -3.81
N LEU A 115 17.08 -8.07 -4.08
CA LEU A 115 16.18 -8.66 -5.08
C LEU A 115 16.32 -8.08 -6.49
N LEU A 116 17.09 -7.00 -6.69
CA LEU A 116 17.24 -6.36 -8.00
C LEU A 116 17.67 -7.31 -9.13
N PRO A 117 18.56 -8.31 -8.92
CA PRO A 117 18.90 -9.28 -9.95
C PRO A 117 17.70 -10.14 -10.41
N GLN A 118 16.83 -10.55 -9.48
CA GLN A 118 15.64 -11.34 -9.76
C GLN A 118 14.46 -10.49 -10.26
N LEU A 119 14.53 -9.17 -10.14
CA LEU A 119 13.58 -8.18 -10.69
C LEU A 119 14.00 -7.63 -12.08
N ASP A 120 14.90 -8.31 -12.78
CA ASP A 120 15.51 -7.89 -14.07
C ASP A 120 16.20 -6.50 -14.03
N ALA A 121 16.53 -6.03 -12.82
CA ALA A 121 17.19 -4.75 -12.57
C ALA A 121 18.71 -4.92 -12.37
N LYS A 122 19.33 -5.93 -13.01
CA LYS A 122 20.76 -6.27 -12.81
C LYS A 122 21.72 -5.13 -13.13
N VAL A 123 21.40 -4.26 -14.08
CA VAL A 123 22.19 -3.05 -14.38
C VAL A 123 22.21 -2.09 -13.18
N VAL A 124 21.08 -1.96 -12.46
CA VAL A 124 20.98 -1.15 -11.24
C VAL A 124 21.75 -1.83 -10.10
N ALA A 125 21.58 -3.14 -9.92
CA ALA A 125 22.29 -3.92 -8.91
C ALA A 125 23.82 -3.79 -9.03
N ASN A 126 24.35 -3.87 -10.26
CA ASN A 126 25.78 -3.74 -10.53
C ASN A 126 26.38 -2.33 -10.27
N GLN A 127 25.53 -1.31 -10.05
CA GLN A 127 25.97 0.05 -9.71
C GLN A 127 25.92 0.32 -8.20
N ILE A 128 25.42 -0.63 -7.40
CA ILE A 128 25.41 -0.53 -5.94
C ILE A 128 26.81 -0.85 -5.42
N ASP A 129 27.41 0.11 -4.73
CA ASP A 129 28.61 -0.08 -3.95
C ASP A 129 28.23 -0.68 -2.58
N THR A 130 28.53 -1.96 -2.40
CA THR A 130 28.26 -2.72 -1.17
C THR A 130 29.35 -2.57 -0.12
N ASP A 131 30.49 -1.96 -0.42
CA ASP A 131 31.56 -1.79 0.58
C ASP A 131 31.33 -0.54 1.44
N VAL A 132 30.40 0.33 1.02
CA VAL A 132 30.03 1.58 1.69
C VAL A 132 28.55 1.62 2.10
N SER A 133 28.20 2.57 2.96
CA SER A 133 26.82 2.89 3.32
C SER A 133 25.94 3.15 2.09
N VAL A 134 24.66 2.78 2.15
CA VAL A 134 23.67 3.24 1.16
C VAL A 134 23.64 4.77 1.03
N TYR A 135 23.95 5.52 2.09
CA TYR A 135 23.95 6.98 2.09
C TYR A 135 25.24 7.62 1.53
N HIS A 136 26.25 6.83 1.19
CA HIS A 136 27.51 7.32 0.62
C HIS A 136 27.31 7.94 -0.78
N GLU A 137 28.19 8.86 -1.17
CA GLU A 137 28.08 9.56 -2.47
C GLU A 137 28.13 8.62 -3.67
N ASN A 138 28.89 7.52 -3.60
CA ASN A 138 28.94 6.46 -4.62
C ASN A 138 27.54 5.88 -4.93
N ASN A 139 26.69 5.72 -3.90
CA ASN A 139 25.35 5.15 -4.02
C ASN A 139 24.27 6.21 -4.33
N ALA A 140 24.60 7.51 -4.29
CA ALA A 140 23.64 8.59 -4.53
C ALA A 140 22.97 8.56 -5.92
N PRO A 141 23.67 8.25 -7.04
CA PRO A 141 23.03 8.15 -8.36
C PRO A 141 22.01 7.00 -8.43
N VAL A 142 22.32 5.85 -7.82
CA VAL A 142 21.43 4.68 -7.79
C VAL A 142 20.21 4.95 -6.90
N ARG A 143 20.43 5.55 -5.73
CA ARG A 143 19.35 5.93 -4.81
C ARG A 143 18.39 6.98 -5.35
N ALA A 144 18.78 7.75 -6.36
CA ALA A 144 17.90 8.71 -7.02
C ALA A 144 16.97 8.06 -8.07
N LEU A 145 17.16 6.77 -8.40
CA LEU A 145 16.37 6.09 -9.43
C LEU A 145 14.96 5.76 -8.96
N THR A 146 13.98 6.03 -9.83
CA THR A 146 12.61 5.54 -9.72
C THR A 146 12.56 4.06 -10.10
N LEU A 147 12.05 3.20 -9.22
CA LEU A 147 11.80 1.78 -9.48
C LEU A 147 10.28 1.53 -9.62
N PRO A 148 9.72 1.41 -10.85
CA PRO A 148 8.28 1.30 -11.04
C PRO A 148 7.65 0.08 -10.37
N MET A 149 8.40 -1.03 -10.28
CA MET A 149 7.94 -2.28 -9.67
C MET A 149 7.68 -2.18 -8.15
N VAL A 150 8.24 -1.18 -7.47
CA VAL A 150 8.01 -0.97 -6.02
C VAL A 150 7.14 0.25 -5.71
N ARG A 151 6.48 0.87 -6.71
CA ARG A 151 5.61 2.03 -6.50
C ARG A 151 4.12 1.70 -6.64
N CYS A 152 3.32 2.26 -5.75
CA CYS A 152 1.85 2.26 -5.83
C CYS A 152 1.40 3.38 -6.80
N PRO A 153 0.63 3.08 -7.87
CA PRO A 153 0.10 4.13 -8.76
C PRO A 153 -0.93 5.08 -8.14
N SER A 154 -1.43 4.78 -6.93
CA SER A 154 -2.27 5.69 -6.16
C SER A 154 -1.46 6.65 -5.26
N ALA A 155 -0.17 6.39 -5.04
CA ALA A 155 0.75 7.24 -4.27
C ALA A 155 1.32 8.40 -5.13
N ALA A 156 0.43 9.22 -5.69
CA ALA A 156 0.75 10.19 -6.75
C ALA A 156 1.60 11.39 -6.32
N GLU A 157 1.65 11.71 -5.02
CA GLU A 157 2.36 12.88 -4.49
C GLU A 157 3.77 12.53 -3.95
N VAL A 158 4.13 11.25 -3.95
CA VAL A 158 5.31 10.72 -3.25
C VAL A 158 6.59 10.90 -4.08
N ARG A 159 7.70 11.20 -3.40
CA ARG A 159 9.05 11.35 -3.94
C ARG A 159 9.44 10.17 -4.84
N ASP A 160 10.22 10.45 -5.88
CA ASP A 160 10.34 9.52 -6.99
C ASP A 160 11.07 8.20 -6.68
N TYR A 161 11.93 8.22 -5.66
CA TYR A 161 12.85 7.15 -5.29
C TYR A 161 12.42 6.34 -4.04
N THR A 162 11.15 6.35 -3.67
CA THR A 162 10.64 5.63 -2.49
C THR A 162 10.03 4.27 -2.87
N SER A 163 9.88 3.38 -1.89
CA SER A 163 9.07 2.16 -2.04
C SER A 163 7.67 2.38 -1.47
N ALA A 164 6.64 1.80 -2.06
CA ALA A 164 5.31 1.67 -1.45
C ALA A 164 5.10 0.30 -0.76
N TYR A 165 6.09 -0.60 -0.86
CA TYR A 165 6.07 -1.93 -0.23
C TYR A 165 7.17 -2.04 0.82
N ALA A 166 6.83 -2.62 1.96
CA ALA A 166 7.74 -2.84 3.08
C ALA A 166 7.77 -4.32 3.49
N GLY A 167 8.95 -4.78 3.88
CA GLY A 167 9.15 -6.08 4.51
C GLY A 167 8.61 -6.07 5.94
N ILE A 168 7.93 -7.14 6.33
CA ILE A 168 7.34 -7.29 7.66
C ILE A 168 8.39 -7.82 8.63
N ILE A 169 8.72 -7.00 9.63
CA ILE A 169 9.73 -7.34 10.65
C ILE A 169 9.16 -7.97 11.90
N SER A 170 7.92 -7.64 12.29
CA SER A 170 7.36 -8.07 13.58
C SER A 170 5.85 -8.00 13.63
N SER A 171 5.25 -8.83 14.49
CA SER A 171 3.82 -8.79 14.82
C SER A 171 3.38 -7.60 15.69
N ILE A 172 4.31 -6.98 16.41
CA ILE A 172 4.06 -5.82 17.28
C ILE A 172 4.97 -4.66 16.90
N GLU A 173 4.64 -3.45 17.36
CA GLU A 173 5.50 -2.30 17.14
C GLU A 173 6.79 -2.44 17.96
N THR A 174 7.92 -2.51 17.27
CA THR A 174 9.23 -2.75 17.85
C THR A 174 10.30 -2.16 16.93
N PRO A 175 11.45 -1.69 17.45
CA PRO A 175 12.57 -1.26 16.63
C PRO A 175 13.08 -2.38 15.71
N ILE A 176 13.66 -2.00 14.56
CA ILE A 176 14.33 -2.93 13.64
C ILE A 176 15.59 -3.46 14.32
N ASP A 177 15.57 -4.72 14.73
CA ASP A 177 16.66 -5.36 15.46
C ASP A 177 16.74 -6.87 15.15
N GLU A 178 17.79 -7.53 15.65
CA GLU A 178 17.96 -8.98 15.51
C GLU A 178 16.84 -9.76 16.23
N GLY A 179 16.31 -9.26 17.35
CA GLY A 179 15.30 -9.95 18.16
C GLY A 179 13.91 -10.15 17.51
N THR A 180 13.70 -9.61 16.31
CA THR A 180 12.38 -9.51 15.66
C THR A 180 11.81 -10.87 15.18
N ASN A 181 10.48 -11.01 15.25
CA ASN A 181 9.77 -12.29 15.02
C ASN A 181 9.18 -12.49 13.62
N GLY A 182 9.12 -11.46 12.78
CA GLY A 182 8.69 -11.57 11.39
C GLY A 182 9.74 -12.19 10.45
N MET A 183 9.48 -12.08 9.16
CA MET A 183 10.32 -12.66 8.10
C MET A 183 11.59 -11.85 7.83
N PHE A 184 11.50 -10.53 7.93
CA PHE A 184 12.63 -9.64 7.69
C PHE A 184 13.27 -9.22 9.01
N ARG A 185 14.57 -9.45 9.15
CA ARG A 185 15.31 -9.22 10.41
C ARG A 185 16.62 -8.49 10.12
N LEU A 186 17.19 -7.86 11.15
CA LEU A 186 18.53 -7.30 11.08
C LEU A 186 19.57 -8.43 11.00
N ASN A 187 20.49 -8.37 10.02
CA ASN A 187 21.64 -9.27 9.82
C ASN A 187 21.36 -10.78 9.67
N GLN A 188 20.14 -11.25 9.97
CA GLN A 188 19.79 -12.65 10.07
C GLN A 188 18.84 -13.04 8.94
N PRO A 189 19.30 -13.76 7.90
CA PRO A 189 18.40 -14.32 6.90
C PRO A 189 17.49 -15.39 7.52
N VAL A 190 16.31 -15.59 6.94
CA VAL A 190 15.30 -16.54 7.41
C VAL A 190 15.07 -17.59 6.32
N THR A 191 15.15 -18.88 6.63
CA THR A 191 14.87 -19.96 5.69
C THR A 191 13.39 -20.33 5.68
N GLN A 192 12.92 -21.03 4.65
CA GLN A 192 11.55 -21.58 4.63
C GLN A 192 11.29 -22.56 5.79
N ARG A 193 12.33 -23.16 6.41
CA ARG A 193 12.18 -24.07 7.56
C ARG A 193 11.96 -23.33 8.89
N ASP A 194 12.33 -22.06 8.96
CA ASP A 194 12.17 -21.23 10.16
C ASP A 194 10.74 -20.67 10.29
N VAL A 195 9.88 -20.93 9.30
CA VAL A 195 8.48 -20.52 9.23
C VAL A 195 7.58 -21.68 9.64
N THR A 196 7.46 -21.93 10.94
CA THR A 196 6.72 -23.08 11.47
C THR A 196 5.21 -22.95 11.32
N ASP A 197 4.70 -21.72 11.18
CA ASP A 197 3.25 -21.45 11.04
C ASP A 197 2.75 -21.69 9.61
N GLY A 198 3.68 -21.95 8.67
CA GLY A 198 3.41 -22.27 7.29
C GLY A 198 3.42 -21.06 6.36
N LEU A 199 4.11 -21.21 5.21
CA LEU A 199 4.37 -20.13 4.26
C LEU A 199 3.09 -19.43 3.73
N ALA A 200 1.94 -20.13 3.71
CA ALA A 200 0.65 -19.59 3.24
C ALA A 200 -0.11 -18.76 4.30
N TYR A 201 0.37 -18.74 5.55
CA TYR A 201 -0.23 -18.00 6.65
C TYR A 201 0.68 -16.88 7.17
N THR A 202 2.00 -17.03 7.06
CA THR A 202 2.96 -15.95 7.39
C THR A 202 3.07 -14.91 6.26
N LEU A 203 2.89 -13.64 6.60
CA LEU A 203 3.13 -12.47 5.75
C LEU A 203 4.62 -12.14 5.66
N ILE A 204 5.06 -11.74 4.48
CA ILE A 204 6.45 -11.33 4.21
C ILE A 204 6.54 -9.86 3.81
N VAL A 205 5.66 -9.36 2.94
CA VAL A 205 5.66 -7.98 2.44
C VAL A 205 4.25 -7.40 2.53
N GLY A 206 4.12 -6.10 2.75
CA GLY A 206 2.85 -5.39 2.62
C GLY A 206 3.01 -3.98 2.07
N GLU A 207 1.89 -3.41 1.62
CA GLU A 207 1.82 -1.97 1.31
C GLU A 207 2.06 -1.15 2.58
N HIS A 208 2.75 -0.02 2.42
CA HIS A 208 2.90 0.99 3.46
C HIS A 208 2.73 2.40 2.89
N LEU A 209 2.41 3.36 3.76
CA LEU A 209 2.41 4.78 3.43
C LEU A 209 3.81 5.37 3.63
N VAL A 210 4.26 6.06 2.59
CA VAL A 210 5.52 6.80 2.55
C VAL A 210 5.31 8.20 3.12
N ASP A 211 6.16 8.60 4.06
CA ASP A 211 6.22 9.97 4.58
C ASP A 211 6.97 10.87 3.57
N PHE A 212 6.54 12.11 3.39
CA PHE A 212 7.18 13.02 2.42
C PHE A 212 8.53 13.56 2.91
N ASP A 213 8.66 13.80 4.21
CA ASP A 213 9.81 14.48 4.81
C ASP A 213 10.79 13.48 5.47
N ASP A 214 10.29 12.34 5.97
CA ASP A 214 11.08 11.36 6.72
C ASP A 214 11.54 10.12 5.90
N ASP A 215 11.13 10.00 4.62
CA ASP A 215 11.52 8.84 3.80
C ASP A 215 12.94 8.93 3.19
N LEU A 216 13.71 7.86 3.40
CA LEU A 216 15.12 7.73 3.04
C LEU A 216 15.35 6.98 1.71
N GLY A 217 14.28 6.48 1.07
CA GLY A 217 14.28 5.84 -0.25
C GLY A 217 14.21 4.31 -0.26
N TRP A 218 13.91 3.73 -1.42
CA TRP A 218 13.71 2.29 -1.65
C TRP A 218 14.93 1.41 -1.29
N MET A 219 16.13 2.00 -1.23
CA MET A 219 17.38 1.29 -0.89
C MET A 219 17.66 1.29 0.62
N SER A 220 16.89 2.05 1.41
CA SER A 220 17.14 2.22 2.85
C SER A 220 16.51 1.12 3.68
N GLY A 221 17.34 0.30 4.34
CA GLY A 221 16.94 -0.73 5.30
C GLY A 221 16.51 -0.17 6.66
N THR A 222 15.64 0.84 6.63
CA THR A 222 15.02 1.51 7.77
C THR A 222 13.49 1.38 7.63
N ARG A 223 12.72 2.19 8.37
CA ARG A 223 11.26 2.27 8.16
C ARG A 223 10.85 2.60 6.71
N SER A 224 11.72 3.13 5.85
CA SER A 224 11.42 3.34 4.43
C SER A 224 11.15 2.06 3.63
N THR A 225 11.58 0.90 4.13
CA THR A 225 11.30 -0.40 3.48
C THR A 225 10.95 -1.53 4.45
N LEU A 226 10.72 -1.21 5.73
CA LEU A 226 10.40 -2.17 6.78
C LEU A 226 9.24 -1.66 7.64
N ARG A 227 8.29 -2.55 7.98
CA ARG A 227 7.08 -2.24 8.76
C ARG A 227 6.77 -3.36 9.77
N THR A 228 5.97 -3.03 10.78
CA THR A 228 5.38 -4.00 11.71
C THR A 228 3.91 -4.26 11.35
N ALA A 229 3.33 -5.33 11.91
CA ALA A 229 1.87 -5.49 12.00
C ALA A 229 1.31 -4.98 13.35
N GLY A 230 2.10 -4.15 14.06
CA GLY A 230 1.77 -3.60 15.37
C GLY A 230 0.68 -2.52 15.38
N HIS A 231 0.08 -2.22 14.23
CA HIS A 231 -1.00 -1.23 14.08
C HIS A 231 -2.09 -1.77 13.14
N PRO A 232 -3.37 -1.35 13.32
CA PRO A 232 -4.41 -1.62 12.33
C PRO A 232 -4.09 -1.00 10.97
N ILE A 233 -4.59 -1.62 9.90
CA ILE A 233 -4.34 -1.12 8.53
C ILE A 233 -4.87 0.30 8.37
N ASN A 234 -4.05 1.17 7.78
CA ASN A 234 -4.33 2.60 7.57
C ASN A 234 -4.50 3.44 8.86
N ALA A 235 -4.22 2.92 10.06
CA ALA A 235 -4.36 3.68 11.30
C ALA A 235 -3.58 5.01 11.31
N GLU A 236 -2.38 5.01 10.74
CA GLU A 236 -1.50 6.19 10.69
C GLU A 236 -1.80 7.13 9.51
N ARG A 237 -2.70 6.76 8.60
CA ARG A 237 -2.87 7.45 7.32
C ARG A 237 -3.16 8.94 7.46
N GLN A 238 -4.02 9.30 8.41
CA GLN A 238 -4.36 10.70 8.65
C GLN A 238 -3.17 11.49 9.25
N ALA A 239 -2.33 10.84 10.06
CA ALA A 239 -1.15 11.47 10.65
C ALA A 239 -0.05 11.69 9.59
N ILE A 240 0.26 10.68 8.78
CA ILE A 240 1.32 10.73 7.74
C ILE A 240 0.92 11.67 6.58
N ARG A 241 -0.36 11.77 6.24
CA ARG A 241 -0.87 12.65 5.17
C ARG A 241 -1.28 14.05 5.67
N ALA A 242 -1.08 14.37 6.96
CA ALA A 242 -1.36 15.71 7.49
C ALA A 242 -0.28 16.71 7.06
N PRO A 243 -0.64 17.92 6.59
CA PRO A 243 0.33 18.97 6.33
C PRO A 243 1.10 19.35 7.61
N GLY A 244 2.43 19.26 7.58
CA GLY A 244 3.27 19.52 8.75
C GLY A 244 3.22 18.40 9.81
N ALA A 245 3.01 17.15 9.39
CA ALA A 245 3.25 15.97 10.22
C ALA A 245 4.62 16.06 10.92
N LYS A 246 4.68 15.69 12.19
CA LYS A 246 5.95 15.68 12.93
C LYS A 246 6.73 14.41 12.59
N PRO A 247 8.06 14.49 12.40
CA PRO A 247 8.88 13.31 12.15
C PRO A 247 8.75 12.34 13.34
N GLN A 248 8.56 11.06 13.02
CA GLN A 248 8.41 10.01 14.01
C GLN A 248 9.74 9.74 14.73
N GLY A 249 9.68 9.29 15.99
CA GLY A 249 10.88 9.01 16.79
C GLY A 249 11.85 8.04 16.06
N PRO A 250 13.18 8.17 16.18
CA PRO A 250 14.12 7.46 15.30
C PRO A 250 13.99 5.92 15.29
N LEU A 251 13.55 5.31 16.40
CA LEU A 251 13.36 3.86 16.54
C LEU A 251 11.94 3.38 16.17
N TYR A 252 11.02 4.29 15.85
CA TYR A 252 9.67 3.95 15.41
C TYR A 252 9.71 3.35 14.00
N VAL A 253 8.83 2.37 13.73
CA VAL A 253 8.80 1.62 12.48
C VAL A 253 7.45 1.75 11.79
N GLY A 254 6.35 1.74 12.53
CA GLY A 254 5.00 1.95 12.01
C GLY A 254 4.40 0.73 11.30
N GLY A 255 3.13 0.87 10.88
CA GLY A 255 2.28 -0.21 10.39
C GLY A 255 2.05 -0.30 8.87
N LEU A 256 1.31 -1.35 8.48
CA LEU A 256 0.84 -1.55 7.11
C LEU A 256 -0.27 -0.53 6.75
N ALA A 257 -0.18 0.06 5.56
CA ALA A 257 -1.12 1.08 5.10
C ALA A 257 -1.02 1.28 3.57
N SER A 258 -2.01 1.87 2.93
CA SER A 258 -1.92 2.22 1.52
C SER A 258 -2.71 3.48 1.20
N ASP A 259 -2.45 4.07 0.02
CA ASP A 259 -3.27 5.17 -0.47
C ASP A 259 -4.66 4.70 -0.98
N HIS A 260 -4.97 3.39 -0.96
CA HIS A 260 -6.32 2.85 -1.18
C HIS A 260 -7.18 3.00 0.10
N PRO A 261 -8.31 3.74 0.11
CA PRO A 261 -9.05 4.06 1.34
C PRO A 261 -9.60 2.85 2.12
N SER A 262 -9.85 1.74 1.43
CA SER A 262 -10.53 0.58 2.01
C SER A 262 -9.60 -0.45 2.67
N GLY A 263 -8.27 -0.28 2.61
CA GLY A 263 -7.35 -1.29 3.12
C GLY A 263 -5.94 -1.24 2.54
N ALA A 264 -5.26 -2.38 2.51
CA ALA A 264 -3.90 -2.54 1.98
C ALA A 264 -3.70 -3.96 1.41
N HIS A 265 -2.90 -4.08 0.34
CA HIS A 265 -2.43 -5.37 -0.14
C HIS A 265 -1.24 -5.87 0.68
N THR A 266 -1.17 -7.18 0.83
CA THR A 266 -0.13 -7.91 1.55
C THR A 266 0.24 -9.16 0.78
N LEU A 267 1.40 -9.73 1.11
CA LEU A 267 1.97 -10.89 0.45
C LEU A 267 2.35 -11.94 1.50
N THR A 268 1.94 -13.18 1.30
CA THR A 268 2.38 -14.34 2.10
C THR A 268 3.69 -14.91 1.60
N CYS A 269 4.42 -15.66 2.44
CA CYS A 269 5.67 -16.32 2.04
C CYS A 269 5.48 -17.35 0.91
N ALA A 270 4.27 -17.89 0.75
CA ALA A 270 3.88 -18.79 -0.33
C ALA A 270 3.59 -18.07 -1.67
N GLY A 271 3.67 -16.73 -1.70
CA GLY A 271 3.46 -15.93 -2.90
C GLY A 271 2.02 -15.47 -3.15
N GLU A 272 1.10 -15.71 -2.21
CA GLU A 272 -0.30 -15.26 -2.34
C GLU A 272 -0.43 -13.79 -1.94
N VAL A 273 -0.99 -12.97 -2.85
CA VAL A 273 -1.32 -11.57 -2.57
C VAL A 273 -2.74 -11.47 -2.02
N ARG A 274 -2.90 -10.94 -0.80
CA ARG A 274 -4.18 -10.75 -0.11
C ARG A 274 -4.46 -9.28 0.15
N PHE A 275 -5.70 -8.84 -0.10
CA PHE A 275 -6.17 -7.51 0.31
C PHE A 275 -6.85 -7.61 1.68
N PHE A 276 -6.34 -6.86 2.65
CA PHE A 276 -6.97 -6.74 3.98
C PHE A 276 -7.66 -5.39 4.12
N SER A 277 -8.81 -5.39 4.78
CA SER A 277 -9.61 -4.18 5.01
C SER A 277 -8.97 -3.31 6.10
N SER A 278 -9.21 -2.00 6.06
CA SER A 278 -8.95 -1.11 7.21
C SER A 278 -9.74 -1.54 8.47
N SER A 279 -10.78 -2.36 8.31
CA SER A 279 -11.58 -2.97 9.40
C SER A 279 -11.15 -4.38 9.79
N THR A 280 -10.04 -4.91 9.27
CA THR A 280 -9.51 -6.23 9.66
C THR A 280 -8.99 -6.16 11.10
N ASP A 281 -9.33 -7.19 11.90
CA ASP A 281 -8.83 -7.30 13.28
C ASP A 281 -7.29 -7.36 13.29
N GLN A 282 -6.68 -6.41 14.00
CA GLN A 282 -5.24 -6.30 14.16
C GLN A 282 -4.62 -7.59 14.70
N ARG A 283 -5.32 -8.36 15.54
CA ARG A 283 -4.81 -9.62 16.10
C ARG A 283 -4.54 -10.65 15.01
N ILE A 284 -5.32 -10.66 13.93
CA ILE A 284 -5.10 -11.54 12.78
C ILE A 284 -3.83 -11.12 12.03
N LEU A 285 -3.63 -9.82 11.81
CA LEU A 285 -2.42 -9.28 11.17
C LEU A 285 -1.18 -9.57 12.02
N ALA A 286 -1.28 -9.43 13.34
CA ALA A 286 -0.21 -9.74 14.27
C ALA A 286 0.14 -11.24 14.26
N GLN A 287 -0.84 -12.16 14.32
CA GLN A 287 -0.60 -13.59 14.16
C GLN A 287 0.13 -13.89 12.85
N MET A 288 -0.42 -13.41 11.73
CA MET A 288 0.16 -13.67 10.41
C MET A 288 1.52 -12.99 10.19
N ALA A 289 1.92 -12.01 11.00
CA ALA A 289 3.23 -11.37 10.90
C ALA A 289 4.30 -12.01 11.79
N ASP A 290 3.93 -12.92 12.70
CA ASP A 290 4.89 -13.86 13.28
C ASP A 290 5.12 -15.01 12.29
N ARG A 291 6.32 -15.59 12.31
CA ARG A 291 6.67 -16.77 11.51
C ARG A 291 6.55 -18.08 12.30
N ARG A 292 6.44 -17.98 13.63
CA ARG A 292 6.59 -19.10 14.56
C ARG A 292 5.78 -18.98 15.86
N ASP A 293 4.59 -18.37 15.82
CA ASP A 293 3.72 -18.28 17.00
C ASP A 293 3.04 -19.61 17.35
N GLY A 294 2.94 -20.54 16.39
CA GLY A 294 2.37 -21.88 16.56
C GLY A 294 0.87 -21.90 16.88
N LYS A 295 0.13 -20.80 16.67
CA LYS A 295 -1.28 -20.68 17.04
C LYS A 295 -2.20 -20.96 15.87
N LEU A 296 -3.41 -21.42 16.19
CA LEU A 296 -4.49 -21.45 15.21
C LEU A 296 -4.94 -20.01 14.88
N PRO A 297 -5.35 -19.72 13.63
CA PRO A 297 -5.94 -18.44 13.26
C PRO A 297 -7.15 -18.13 14.14
N ILE A 298 -7.23 -16.92 14.71
CA ILE A 298 -8.31 -16.51 15.64
C ILE A 298 -9.71 -16.76 15.05
N GLY A 299 -9.92 -16.45 13.77
CA GLY A 299 -11.18 -16.69 13.06
C GLY A 299 -11.58 -18.15 12.84
N TRP A 300 -10.77 -19.12 13.28
CA TRP A 300 -11.14 -20.53 13.36
C TRP A 300 -11.76 -20.89 14.73
N ASN A 301 -11.31 -20.22 15.80
CA ASN A 301 -11.72 -20.53 17.18
C ASN A 301 -12.96 -19.75 17.62
N ASP A 302 -13.20 -18.56 17.08
CA ASP A 302 -14.36 -17.70 17.42
C ASP A 302 -15.69 -18.19 16.81
N GLY A 303 -15.71 -19.43 16.31
CA GLY A 303 -16.72 -19.96 15.40
C GLY A 303 -16.47 -19.46 13.97
N GLY A 304 -16.44 -20.39 13.01
CA GLY A 304 -16.48 -20.01 11.59
C GLY A 304 -17.74 -19.19 11.27
N PRO A 305 -17.85 -18.60 10.07
CA PRO A 305 -19.06 -17.89 9.67
C PRO A 305 -20.27 -18.78 9.95
N VAL A 306 -21.18 -18.29 10.80
CA VAL A 306 -22.40 -19.02 11.14
C VAL A 306 -23.12 -19.27 9.83
N VAL A 307 -23.08 -20.51 9.36
CA VAL A 307 -23.86 -20.94 8.22
C VAL A 307 -25.30 -20.94 8.71
N THR A 308 -25.97 -19.81 8.52
CA THR A 308 -27.42 -19.72 8.70
C THR A 308 -28.03 -20.72 7.73
N SER A 309 -28.48 -21.86 8.27
CA SER A 309 -28.98 -23.00 7.49
C SER A 309 -30.31 -22.70 6.77
N GLU A 310 -30.78 -21.47 6.87
CA GLU A 310 -32.04 -20.99 6.35
C GLU A 310 -31.76 -19.67 5.60
N PRO A 311 -32.23 -19.53 4.33
CA PRO A 311 -32.22 -18.24 3.66
C PRO A 311 -33.23 -17.32 4.35
N GLU A 312 -32.81 -16.11 4.72
CA GLU A 312 -33.72 -15.10 5.28
C GLU A 312 -34.89 -14.84 4.31
N THR A 313 -36.07 -15.30 4.69
CA THR A 313 -37.29 -15.01 3.93
C THR A 313 -37.65 -13.55 4.13
N ALA A 314 -37.48 -12.75 3.08
CA ALA A 314 -37.83 -11.34 3.09
C ALA A 314 -39.34 -11.14 3.34
N GLY A 315 -39.70 -10.72 4.56
CA GLY A 315 -41.07 -10.33 4.90
C GLY A 315 -41.37 -10.39 6.39
N GLU A 316 -41.11 -9.28 7.12
CA GLU A 316 -42.19 -8.43 7.63
C GLU A 316 -41.59 -7.24 8.42
N ALA A 317 -41.85 -6.03 7.93
CA ALA A 317 -41.56 -4.81 8.66
C ALA A 317 -42.84 -4.29 9.33
N ALA A 318 -42.67 -3.75 10.54
CA ALA A 318 -43.65 -3.03 11.35
C ALA A 318 -44.82 -3.83 11.96
N THR A 319 -44.82 -3.94 13.29
CA THR A 319 -45.76 -3.21 14.19
C THR A 319 -45.45 -3.54 15.66
N GLY A 320 -45.77 -2.62 16.58
CA GLY A 320 -45.64 -2.86 18.04
C GLY A 320 -44.99 -1.69 18.78
N ASP A 321 -45.82 -0.87 19.41
CA ASP A 321 -45.46 0.34 20.16
C ASP A 321 -45.62 0.11 21.68
N GLN A 322 -45.09 1.04 22.48
CA GLN A 322 -45.40 1.34 23.89
C GLN A 322 -44.66 0.63 25.03
N ALA A 323 -44.54 1.39 26.11
CA ALA A 323 -43.72 1.15 27.29
C ALA A 323 -44.54 1.31 28.57
N THR A 324 -44.19 0.56 29.61
CA THR A 324 -44.22 0.83 31.07
C THR A 324 -43.43 -0.33 31.73
N GLU A 325 -43.00 -0.35 33.00
CA GLU A 325 -43.13 0.58 34.13
C GLU A 325 -41.88 0.49 35.04
N SER A 326 -41.85 1.32 36.08
CA SER A 326 -40.82 1.32 37.13
C SER A 326 -40.86 0.07 38.02
N ASP A 327 -39.73 -0.26 38.66
CA ASP A 327 -39.71 -0.33 40.12
C ASP A 327 -38.32 -0.06 40.70
N GLN A 328 -38.30 0.63 41.84
CA GLN A 328 -37.15 0.84 42.71
C GLN A 328 -37.29 -0.11 43.89
N ASP A 329 -36.19 -0.70 44.38
CA ASP A 329 -36.07 -0.88 45.83
C ASP A 329 -34.63 -1.04 46.30
N THR A 330 -34.34 -0.50 47.49
CA THR A 330 -33.06 -0.63 48.20
C THR A 330 -33.33 -0.46 49.69
N PRO A 331 -32.84 -1.39 50.53
CA PRO A 331 -32.12 -0.99 51.75
C PRO A 331 -30.84 -1.84 51.93
N ASP A 332 -29.64 -1.32 52.24
CA ASP A 332 -29.17 -0.33 53.23
C ASP A 332 -28.71 -0.97 54.56
N GLN A 333 -27.49 -0.58 55.00
CA GLN A 333 -26.77 -0.84 56.27
C GLN A 333 -26.36 -2.31 56.56
N ASP A 334 -25.14 -2.64 57.00
CA ASP A 334 -24.41 -2.05 58.13
C ASP A 334 -22.87 -2.26 58.09
N THR A 335 -22.10 -1.47 58.86
CA THR A 335 -20.65 -1.64 59.12
C THR A 335 -20.36 -1.51 60.62
N PRO A 336 -19.41 -2.26 61.20
CA PRO A 336 -18.19 -1.61 61.73
C PRO A 336 -16.91 -2.46 61.50
N GLU A 337 -15.71 -1.94 61.22
CA GLU A 337 -14.83 -0.94 61.86
C GLU A 337 -13.78 -1.54 62.83
N GLN A 338 -12.49 -1.18 62.60
CA GLN A 338 -11.29 -1.40 63.43
C GLN A 338 -10.79 -2.88 63.52
N GLU A 339 -9.49 -3.20 63.68
CA GLU A 339 -8.41 -2.51 64.41
C GLU A 339 -7.00 -2.81 63.84
N LYS A 340 -5.99 -2.00 64.20
CA LYS A 340 -4.56 -2.13 63.81
C LYS A 340 -3.64 -1.65 64.95
N PRO A 341 -2.60 -2.43 65.33
CA PRO A 341 -1.21 -1.92 65.40
C PRO A 341 -0.18 -2.95 64.82
N ALA A 342 0.98 -2.63 64.22
CA ALA A 342 2.10 -1.70 64.50
C ALA A 342 3.24 -2.32 65.39
N VAL A 343 4.48 -1.76 65.32
CA VAL A 343 5.77 -2.16 65.96
C VAL A 343 6.61 -3.15 65.10
N GLU A 344 7.64 -2.71 64.36
CA GLU A 344 9.11 -2.56 64.70
C GLU A 344 9.87 -3.92 64.70
N ASP A 345 11.17 -4.06 64.36
CA ASP A 345 12.24 -3.05 64.21
C ASP A 345 13.39 -3.47 63.23
N ALA A 346 14.40 -2.60 63.11
CA ALA A 346 15.59 -2.57 62.25
C ALA A 346 16.54 -3.79 62.15
N ASP A 347 17.39 -3.80 61.09
CA ASP A 347 18.86 -3.76 61.26
C ASP A 347 19.63 -3.19 60.03
N GLU A 348 20.87 -2.73 60.24
CA GLU A 348 21.69 -1.85 59.38
C GLU A 348 22.68 -2.53 58.38
N PRO A 349 23.31 -1.76 57.45
CA PRO A 349 24.28 -2.27 56.48
C PRO A 349 25.76 -2.24 56.94
N LYS A 350 26.63 -2.87 56.13
CA LYS A 350 28.10 -2.70 56.14
C LYS A 350 28.65 -2.63 54.72
#